data_AF-A0A1I4Y5V7-F1
#
_entry.id   AF-A0A1I4Y5V7-F1
#
_cell.length_a   1.000
_cell.length_b   1.000
_cell.length_c   1.000
_cell.angle_alpha   90.00
_cell.angle_beta   90.00
_cell.angle_gamma   90.00
#
_symmetry.space_group_name_H-M   'P 1'
#
loop_
_entity.id
_entity.type
_entity.pdbx_description
1 polymer ?
#
loop_
_entity_poly.entity_id
_entity_poly.type
_entity_poly.pdbx_seq_one_letter_code
_entity_poly.pdbx_strand_id
1 'polypeptide(L)'
;MDANRYALEVIPSPPVFPGAASPVMSDETLHRRLAAIIQRMQQQQIAQLIIYADKEHGSNFEYLAGFIPRFEEALLVVNQQGELTYIMGNENLKLVPFARNPGRCLHAPVFSLPNQPMRGEQPLDQLLTEAGIVAGERTGLVGWKLLTGRMFDLPHFVCAAAAQAAGGDAQLVNATGLFISSDNGVRCINCADEVAFYEAGANLASTAMMAALDSVEPGITEKALGARLNAEGQPNTVVTIAATGERFAYARLYPSDKRIAEGDKLSLTTGYKGGLTSRAAYVVSEASELQCHVSDWLTRLAIPYYHAVVSWLEQLRIGITGGELYSLIETVLPRAQYGWHLNPGHLVADEEWLSSPIYPDSVVTLKSGMLLQIDIIPSVPGYGGCSIEDTVGLADAALRDELARAYPDVWQRMTQRKTYLTEVLKIRLPEEVILLSNTVGYLRPFLLDKRRALVRQ
;
A
#
# COMPACT_ATOMS: atom_id res chain seq x y z
N MET A 1 -7.14 19.30 -24.84
CA MET A 1 -8.25 18.67 -24.11
C MET A 1 -9.46 19.57 -24.25
N ASP A 2 -10.65 19.00 -24.44
CA ASP A 2 -11.89 19.75 -24.50
C ASP A 2 -12.17 20.37 -23.12
N ALA A 3 -12.15 21.69 -23.02
CA ALA A 3 -12.25 22.43 -21.75
C ALA A 3 -13.60 22.22 -21.03
N ASN A 4 -14.58 21.63 -21.72
CA ASN A 4 -15.94 21.40 -21.21
C ASN A 4 -16.15 20.02 -20.57
N ARG A 5 -15.10 19.18 -20.43
CA ARG A 5 -15.27 17.80 -19.94
C ARG A 5 -15.52 17.70 -18.43
N TYR A 6 -15.07 18.69 -17.66
CA TYR A 6 -15.19 18.72 -16.20
C TYR A 6 -15.57 20.12 -15.74
N ALA A 7 -16.46 20.20 -14.75
CA ALA A 7 -16.80 21.47 -14.11
C ALA A 7 -16.83 21.32 -12.59
N LEU A 8 -16.69 22.45 -11.91
CA LEU A 8 -16.77 22.55 -10.47
C LEU A 8 -18.25 22.68 -10.07
N GLU A 9 -18.81 21.65 -9.46
CA GLU A 9 -20.24 21.55 -9.15
C GLU A 9 -20.49 21.46 -7.65
N VAL A 10 -21.64 21.94 -7.19
CA VAL A 10 -22.10 21.71 -5.81
C VAL A 10 -22.62 20.28 -5.73
N ILE A 11 -21.93 19.44 -4.95
CA ILE A 11 -22.28 18.03 -4.77
C ILE A 11 -22.24 17.63 -3.29
N PRO A 12 -22.98 16.59 -2.88
CA PRO A 12 -22.78 16.00 -1.56
C PRO A 12 -21.34 15.44 -1.42
N SER A 13 -20.79 15.46 -0.22
CA SER A 13 -19.56 14.73 0.11
C SER A 13 -19.74 13.23 -0.11
N PRO A 14 -18.66 12.48 -0.44
CA PRO A 14 -18.73 11.03 -0.53
C PRO A 14 -19.16 10.42 0.82
N PRO A 15 -19.92 9.31 0.81
CA PRO A 15 -20.25 8.60 2.04
C PRO A 15 -18.98 8.08 2.72
N VAL A 16 -18.93 8.20 4.04
CA VAL A 16 -17.85 7.66 4.89
C VAL A 16 -18.43 6.65 5.88
N PHE A 17 -17.60 5.70 6.33
CA PHE A 17 -18.03 4.63 7.22
C PHE A 17 -17.13 4.54 8.46
N PRO A 18 -17.20 5.53 9.38
CA PRO A 18 -16.42 5.50 10.62
C PRO A 18 -16.84 4.34 11.52
N GLY A 19 -15.90 3.78 12.27
CA GLY A 19 -16.18 2.68 13.21
C GLY A 19 -16.59 1.37 12.53
N ALA A 20 -16.29 1.21 11.23
CA ALA A 20 -16.43 -0.08 10.57
C ALA A 20 -15.56 -1.12 11.29
N ALA A 21 -16.11 -2.30 11.55
CA ALA A 21 -15.37 -3.36 12.21
C ALA A 21 -14.15 -3.77 11.36
N SER A 22 -13.00 -3.97 12.01
CA SER A 22 -11.82 -4.57 11.39
C SER A 22 -12.00 -6.08 11.33
N PRO A 23 -12.15 -6.71 10.15
CA PRO A 23 -12.25 -8.16 10.04
C PRO A 23 -10.96 -8.82 10.53
N VAL A 24 -11.08 -10.02 11.10
CA VAL A 24 -9.92 -10.86 11.42
C VAL A 24 -9.85 -11.94 10.34
N MET A 25 -8.74 -12.00 9.61
CA MET A 25 -8.52 -13.07 8.63
C MET A 25 -8.61 -14.44 9.29
N SER A 26 -9.25 -15.39 8.62
CA SER A 26 -9.47 -16.75 9.08
C SER A 26 -8.20 -17.61 9.06
N ASP A 27 -8.10 -18.62 9.93
CA ASP A 27 -7.00 -19.59 9.89
C ASP A 27 -6.93 -20.32 8.55
N GLU A 28 -8.07 -20.54 7.89
CA GLU A 28 -8.11 -21.14 6.56
C GLU A 28 -7.33 -20.31 5.53
N THR A 29 -7.53 -18.98 5.55
CA THR A 29 -6.77 -18.06 4.71
C THR A 29 -5.27 -18.15 5.00
N LEU A 30 -4.86 -18.18 6.27
CA LEU A 30 -3.45 -18.28 6.66
C LEU A 30 -2.81 -19.62 6.20
N HIS A 31 -3.53 -20.73 6.29
CA HIS A 31 -3.06 -22.01 5.75
C HIS A 31 -2.98 -22.01 4.22
N ARG A 32 -3.94 -21.38 3.54
CA ARG A 32 -3.94 -21.20 2.07
C ARG A 32 -2.73 -20.39 1.61
N ARG A 33 -2.38 -19.33 2.34
CA ARG A 33 -1.18 -18.51 2.09
C ARG A 33 0.11 -19.34 2.15
N LEU A 34 0.25 -20.18 3.19
CA LEU A 34 1.38 -21.11 3.31
C LEU A 34 1.43 -22.12 2.16
N ALA A 35 0.29 -22.74 1.84
CA ALA A 35 0.20 -23.68 0.72
C ALA A 35 0.59 -23.05 -0.63
N ALA A 36 0.18 -21.79 -0.87
CA ALA A 36 0.56 -21.06 -2.06
C ALA A 36 2.08 -20.83 -2.14
N ILE A 37 2.74 -20.47 -1.02
CA ILE A 37 4.20 -20.33 -0.97
C ILE A 37 4.90 -21.66 -1.27
N ILE A 38 4.45 -22.76 -0.65
CA ILE A 38 5.03 -24.09 -0.90
C ILE A 38 4.90 -24.47 -2.38
N GLN A 39 3.74 -24.22 -2.99
CA GLN A 39 3.53 -24.47 -4.42
C GLN A 39 4.50 -23.64 -5.29
N ARG A 40 4.74 -22.37 -4.94
CA ARG A 40 5.69 -21.52 -5.67
C ARG A 40 7.14 -21.97 -5.46
N MET A 41 7.50 -22.42 -4.25
CA MET A 41 8.80 -23.04 -3.98
C MET A 41 9.04 -24.27 -4.86
N GLN A 42 8.06 -25.16 -4.98
CA GLN A 42 8.14 -26.35 -5.83
C GLN A 42 8.30 -25.98 -7.31
N GLN A 43 7.49 -25.04 -7.82
CA GLN A 43 7.57 -24.57 -9.20
C GLN A 43 8.92 -23.96 -9.55
N GLN A 44 9.54 -23.24 -8.60
CA GLN A 44 10.85 -22.63 -8.80
C GLN A 44 12.01 -23.53 -8.36
N GLN A 45 11.77 -24.77 -7.91
CA GLN A 45 12.80 -25.67 -7.40
C GLN A 45 13.63 -25.05 -6.25
N ILE A 46 12.95 -24.43 -5.29
CA ILE A 46 13.52 -23.93 -4.04
C ILE A 46 13.15 -24.92 -2.95
N ALA A 47 14.14 -25.56 -2.32
CA ALA A 47 13.92 -26.61 -1.32
C ALA A 47 13.54 -26.02 0.05
N GLN A 48 14.09 -24.86 0.37
CA GLN A 48 13.95 -24.23 1.69
C GLN A 48 14.02 -22.71 1.57
N LEU A 49 13.29 -22.02 2.42
CA LEU A 49 13.26 -20.56 2.52
C LEU A 49 13.75 -20.10 3.89
N ILE A 50 14.45 -18.96 3.88
CA ILE A 50 14.76 -18.16 5.06
C ILE A 50 14.12 -16.79 4.83
N ILE A 51 13.13 -16.46 5.64
CA ILE A 51 12.37 -15.21 5.56
C ILE A 51 12.80 -14.32 6.70
N TYR A 52 13.37 -13.16 6.37
CA TYR A 52 13.78 -12.16 7.34
C TYR A 52 12.65 -11.20 7.67
N ALA A 53 12.60 -10.76 8.93
CA ALA A 53 11.71 -9.71 9.39
C ALA A 53 12.37 -8.83 10.44
N ASP A 54 12.08 -7.52 10.34
CA ASP A 54 12.28 -6.54 11.39
C ASP A 54 10.96 -5.77 11.61
N LYS A 55 10.99 -4.73 12.45
CA LYS A 55 9.82 -3.90 12.76
C LYS A 55 9.22 -3.20 11.52
N GLU A 56 10.06 -2.77 10.58
CA GLU A 56 9.68 -2.02 9.38
C GLU A 56 9.38 -2.95 8.21
N HIS A 57 10.15 -4.02 8.08
CA HIS A 57 10.21 -4.92 6.94
C HIS A 57 9.77 -6.34 7.32
N GLY A 58 8.57 -6.49 7.89
CA GLY A 58 8.10 -7.75 8.47
C GLY A 58 6.96 -8.46 7.72
N SER A 59 6.38 -7.85 6.70
CA SER A 59 5.09 -8.31 6.17
C SER A 59 5.13 -9.66 5.44
N ASN A 60 6.25 -10.04 4.80
CA ASN A 60 6.38 -11.38 4.20
C ASN A 60 6.44 -12.49 5.28
N PHE A 61 7.01 -12.18 6.44
CA PHE A 61 6.95 -13.05 7.62
C PHE A 61 5.54 -13.07 8.20
N GLU A 62 4.91 -11.91 8.40
CA GLU A 62 3.56 -11.80 8.95
C GLU A 62 2.51 -12.48 8.07
N TYR A 63 2.68 -12.44 6.76
CA TYR A 63 1.81 -13.12 5.79
C TYR A 63 1.64 -14.61 6.11
N LEU A 64 2.65 -15.25 6.70
CA LEU A 64 2.61 -16.65 7.15
C LEU A 64 2.41 -16.77 8.66
N ALA A 65 3.06 -15.94 9.47
CA ALA A 65 3.05 -16.05 10.93
C ALA A 65 1.78 -15.49 11.58
N GLY A 66 1.15 -14.48 10.96
CA GLY A 66 0.05 -13.70 11.53
C GLY A 66 0.48 -12.67 12.58
N PHE A 67 1.78 -12.43 12.74
CA PHE A 67 2.34 -11.33 13.55
C PHE A 67 3.67 -10.85 12.97
N ILE A 68 4.10 -9.64 13.34
CA ILE A 68 5.45 -9.12 13.08
C ILE A 68 6.33 -9.20 14.34
N PRO A 69 7.67 -9.31 14.19
CA PRO A 69 8.57 -9.08 15.31
C PRO A 69 8.45 -7.62 15.78
N ARG A 70 8.33 -7.40 17.10
CA ARG A 70 7.92 -6.08 17.63
C ARG A 70 9.04 -5.03 17.60
N PHE A 71 10.07 -5.23 18.43
CA PHE A 71 11.20 -4.31 18.61
C PHE A 71 12.53 -4.98 18.24
N GLU A 72 12.45 -6.11 17.57
CA GLU A 72 13.55 -7.08 17.39
C GLU A 72 13.50 -7.59 15.95
N GLU A 73 14.51 -8.38 15.59
CA GLU A 73 14.55 -9.09 14.31
C GLU A 73 14.04 -10.53 14.49
N ALA A 74 13.72 -11.20 13.39
CA ALA A 74 13.34 -12.61 13.39
C ALA A 74 13.66 -13.27 12.05
N LEU A 75 13.79 -14.60 12.07
CA LEU A 75 13.73 -15.43 10.86
C LEU A 75 12.57 -16.43 10.94
N LEU A 76 11.98 -16.72 9.79
CA LEU A 76 11.10 -17.87 9.59
C LEU A 76 11.72 -18.79 8.53
N VAL A 77 11.98 -20.04 8.92
CA VAL A 77 12.43 -21.09 8.01
C VAL A 77 11.23 -21.92 7.57
N VAL A 78 11.12 -22.16 6.26
CA VAL A 78 10.05 -22.93 5.63
C VAL A 78 10.65 -24.00 4.72
N ASN A 79 10.24 -25.25 4.84
CA ASN A 79 10.61 -26.31 3.89
C ASN A 79 9.45 -26.68 2.95
N GLN A 80 9.72 -27.51 1.94
CA GLN A 80 8.70 -27.93 0.96
C GLN A 80 7.58 -28.82 1.55
N GLN A 81 7.78 -29.38 2.75
CA GLN A 81 6.75 -30.12 3.48
C GLN A 81 5.80 -29.18 4.24
N GLY A 82 6.11 -27.88 4.29
CA GLY A 82 5.34 -26.87 5.02
C GLY A 82 5.67 -26.81 6.50
N GLU A 83 6.77 -27.41 6.93
CA GLU A 83 7.24 -27.28 8.31
C GLU A 83 7.85 -25.90 8.51
N LEU A 84 7.50 -25.29 9.65
CA LEU A 84 7.91 -23.94 10.04
C LEU A 84 8.81 -23.97 11.26
N THR A 85 9.90 -23.22 11.21
CA THR A 85 10.72 -22.92 12.39
C THR A 85 10.92 -21.42 12.52
N TYR A 86 10.49 -20.86 13.64
CA TYR A 86 10.65 -19.48 14.04
C TYR A 86 11.94 -19.31 14.82
N ILE A 87 12.82 -18.40 14.40
CA ILE A 87 14.07 -18.06 15.09
C ILE A 87 13.92 -16.64 15.63
N MET A 88 13.87 -16.50 16.96
CA MET A 88 13.34 -15.30 17.61
C MET A 88 14.31 -14.70 18.63
N GLY A 89 14.29 -13.36 18.75
CA GLY A 89 14.88 -12.63 19.86
C GLY A 89 14.12 -12.80 21.18
N ASN A 90 14.70 -12.28 22.26
CA ASN A 90 14.25 -12.47 23.64
C ASN A 90 12.76 -12.12 23.86
N GLU A 91 12.31 -11.01 23.30
CA GLU A 91 10.94 -10.51 23.51
C GLU A 91 9.90 -11.10 22.56
N ASN A 92 10.35 -11.75 21.50
CA ASN A 92 9.50 -12.32 20.46
C ASN A 92 9.19 -13.81 20.67
N LEU A 93 9.96 -14.54 21.50
CA LEU A 93 9.72 -15.97 21.80
C LEU A 93 8.26 -16.27 22.21
N LYS A 94 7.66 -15.38 23.01
CA LYS A 94 6.28 -15.52 23.51
C LYS A 94 5.19 -15.40 22.43
N LEU A 95 5.54 -14.94 21.22
CA LEU A 95 4.57 -14.77 20.13
C LEU A 95 4.35 -16.07 19.36
N VAL A 96 5.35 -16.98 19.32
CA VAL A 96 5.28 -18.22 18.53
C VAL A 96 4.10 -19.13 18.92
N PRO A 97 3.71 -19.28 20.21
CA PRO A 97 2.50 -20.02 20.57
C PRO A 97 1.19 -19.45 19.99
N PHE A 98 1.20 -18.20 19.52
CA PHE A 98 0.06 -17.53 18.89
C PHE A 98 0.22 -17.40 17.36
N ALA A 99 1.26 -18.01 16.78
CA ALA A 99 1.44 -18.05 15.34
C ALA A 99 0.23 -18.71 14.67
N ARG A 100 -0.26 -18.10 13.59
CA ARG A 100 -1.45 -18.58 12.86
C ARG A 100 -1.15 -19.80 12.00
N ASN A 101 0.11 -19.99 11.61
CA ASN A 101 0.63 -21.26 11.16
C ASN A 101 1.60 -21.79 12.24
N PRO A 102 1.31 -22.92 12.93
CA PRO A 102 2.16 -23.42 14.00
C PRO A 102 3.54 -23.88 13.51
N GLY A 103 4.56 -23.76 14.38
CA GLY A 103 5.93 -24.19 14.07
C GLY A 103 6.80 -24.35 15.31
N ARG A 104 8.03 -24.82 15.09
CA ARG A 104 9.08 -24.90 16.13
C ARG A 104 9.58 -23.49 16.48
N CYS A 105 10.07 -23.30 17.70
CA CYS A 105 10.65 -22.05 18.16
C CYS A 105 12.10 -22.27 18.58
N LEU A 106 13.02 -21.52 17.99
CA LEU A 106 14.43 -21.44 18.35
C LEU A 106 14.76 -20.04 18.83
N HIS A 107 15.73 -19.95 19.75
CA HIS A 107 16.15 -18.70 20.37
C HIS A 107 17.45 -18.20 19.75
N ALA A 108 17.43 -16.98 19.23
CA ALA A 108 18.62 -16.28 18.73
C ALA A 108 18.75 -14.95 19.47
N PRO A 109 19.51 -14.90 20.59
CA PRO A 109 19.69 -13.68 21.36
C PRO A 109 20.25 -12.52 20.52
N VAL A 110 21.00 -12.80 19.45
CA VAL A 110 21.54 -11.80 18.50
C VAL A 110 20.48 -10.93 17.84
N PHE A 111 19.23 -11.40 17.72
CA PHE A 111 18.12 -10.61 17.19
C PHE A 111 17.43 -9.73 18.24
N SER A 112 17.89 -9.78 19.49
CA SER A 112 17.33 -8.99 20.57
C SER A 112 17.83 -7.54 20.52
N LEU A 113 17.17 -6.65 21.25
CA LEU A 113 17.60 -5.26 21.39
C LEU A 113 19.07 -5.14 21.86
N PRO A 114 19.76 -4.03 21.53
CA PRO A 114 21.15 -3.81 21.95
C PRO A 114 21.33 -3.94 23.47
N ASN A 115 22.41 -4.61 23.88
CA ASN A 115 22.78 -4.86 25.28
C ASN A 115 21.78 -5.73 26.08
N GLN A 116 20.93 -6.52 25.40
CA GLN A 116 20.11 -7.53 26.06
C GLN A 116 20.92 -8.78 26.46
N PRO A 117 20.40 -9.63 27.37
CA PRO A 117 21.06 -10.87 27.75
C PRO A 117 21.28 -11.83 26.57
N MET A 118 22.51 -12.31 26.41
CA MET A 118 22.95 -13.26 25.35
C MET A 118 23.04 -14.72 25.84
N ARG A 119 22.21 -15.10 26.83
CA ARG A 119 22.28 -16.46 27.41
C ARG A 119 21.84 -17.49 26.39
N GLY A 120 22.61 -18.59 26.26
CA GLY A 120 22.29 -19.66 25.32
C GLY A 120 22.56 -19.29 23.86
N GLU A 121 23.35 -18.24 23.60
CA GLU A 121 23.76 -17.86 22.25
C GLU A 121 24.44 -19.02 21.51
N GLN A 122 23.96 -19.24 20.29
CA GLN A 122 24.54 -20.16 19.32
C GLN A 122 24.81 -19.41 18.02
N PRO A 123 25.82 -19.82 17.23
CA PRO A 123 26.02 -19.29 15.89
C PRO A 123 24.76 -19.44 15.03
N LEU A 124 24.42 -18.39 14.28
CA LEU A 124 23.18 -18.34 13.52
C LEU A 124 23.11 -19.41 12.42
N ASP A 125 24.24 -19.81 11.82
CA ASP A 125 24.34 -20.91 10.86
C ASP A 125 23.96 -22.26 11.48
N GLN A 126 24.31 -22.49 12.76
CA GLN A 126 23.93 -23.69 13.49
C GLN A 126 22.43 -23.70 13.80
N LEU A 127 21.87 -22.57 14.20
CA LEU A 127 20.42 -22.41 14.39
C LEU A 127 19.64 -22.63 13.10
N LEU A 128 20.14 -22.13 11.96
CA LEU A 128 19.55 -22.38 10.65
C LEU A 128 19.61 -23.87 10.28
N THR A 129 20.73 -24.54 10.56
CA THR A 129 20.85 -26.00 10.37
C THR A 129 19.85 -26.76 11.25
N GLU A 130 19.71 -26.39 12.53
CA GLU A 130 18.74 -26.98 13.46
C GLU A 130 17.28 -26.71 13.05
N ALA A 131 17.03 -25.55 12.42
CA ALA A 131 15.75 -25.17 11.85
C ALA A 131 15.37 -25.96 10.59
N GLY A 132 16.30 -26.75 10.05
CA GLY A 132 16.08 -27.63 8.90
C GLY A 132 16.72 -27.18 7.60
N ILE A 133 17.61 -26.17 7.62
CA ILE A 133 18.40 -25.82 6.43
C ILE A 133 19.42 -26.93 6.15
N VAL A 134 19.28 -27.57 4.99
CA VAL A 134 20.15 -28.66 4.52
C VAL A 134 21.22 -28.11 3.58
N ALA A 135 22.48 -28.45 3.82
CA ALA A 135 23.59 -28.06 2.96
C ALA A 135 23.50 -28.69 1.56
N GLY A 136 23.81 -27.93 0.52
CA GLY A 136 23.74 -28.35 -0.88
C GLY A 136 22.36 -28.22 -1.53
N GLU A 137 21.32 -27.93 -0.74
CA GLU A 137 19.97 -27.66 -1.24
C GLU A 137 19.78 -26.20 -1.62
N ARG A 138 18.94 -25.97 -2.64
CA ARG A 138 18.68 -24.62 -3.15
C ARG A 138 17.84 -23.82 -2.15
N THR A 139 18.46 -22.79 -1.57
CA THR A 139 17.92 -21.98 -0.46
C THR A 139 17.50 -20.60 -0.94
N GLY A 140 16.23 -20.26 -0.75
CA GLY A 140 15.74 -18.92 -1.04
C GLY A 140 15.85 -17.98 0.16
N LEU A 141 16.40 -16.78 -0.06
CA LEU A 141 16.36 -15.69 0.91
C LEU A 141 15.25 -14.71 0.56
N VAL A 142 14.44 -14.35 1.55
CA VAL A 142 13.29 -13.45 1.38
C VAL A 142 13.44 -12.26 2.31
N GLY A 143 13.55 -11.07 1.74
CA GLY A 143 13.44 -9.78 2.43
C GLY A 143 12.11 -9.10 2.09
N TRP A 144 12.12 -7.79 1.90
CA TRP A 144 10.94 -6.99 1.54
C TRP A 144 10.99 -6.38 0.13
N LYS A 145 12.19 -6.24 -0.45
CA LYS A 145 12.41 -5.50 -1.70
C LYS A 145 12.56 -6.43 -2.89
N LEU A 146 11.83 -6.11 -3.96
CA LEU A 146 11.95 -6.80 -5.24
C LEU A 146 13.20 -6.32 -6.01
N LEU A 147 14.37 -6.87 -5.69
CA LEU A 147 15.63 -6.55 -6.34
C LEU A 147 15.85 -7.35 -7.64
N THR A 148 16.62 -6.78 -8.57
CA THR A 148 17.05 -7.46 -9.79
C THR A 148 18.34 -8.26 -9.58
N GLY A 149 18.47 -9.42 -10.22
CA GLY A 149 19.70 -10.22 -10.17
C GLY A 149 19.87 -11.03 -8.88
N ARG A 150 21.12 -11.20 -8.41
CA ARG A 150 21.47 -12.01 -7.23
C ARG A 150 21.57 -11.20 -5.92
N MET A 151 21.12 -9.95 -5.91
CA MET A 151 21.23 -9.11 -4.72
C MET A 151 20.26 -9.57 -3.63
N PHE A 152 20.67 -9.44 -2.37
CA PHE A 152 19.84 -9.70 -1.19
C PHE A 152 19.64 -8.39 -0.42
N ASP A 153 18.46 -8.22 0.15
CA ASP A 153 18.06 -7.06 0.95
C ASP A 153 17.98 -7.39 2.45
N LEU A 154 18.78 -8.37 2.90
CA LEU A 154 18.88 -8.82 4.29
C LEU A 154 20.17 -8.29 4.93
N PRO A 155 20.25 -8.19 6.27
CA PRO A 155 21.50 -7.89 6.96
C PRO A 155 22.61 -8.87 6.58
N HIS A 156 23.83 -8.34 6.36
CA HIS A 156 24.95 -9.14 5.85
C HIS A 156 25.28 -10.35 6.73
N PHE A 157 25.18 -10.23 8.06
CA PHE A 157 25.45 -11.35 8.97
C PHE A 157 24.44 -12.49 8.83
N VAL A 158 23.18 -12.19 8.47
CA VAL A 158 22.15 -13.20 8.16
C VAL A 158 22.49 -13.90 6.84
N CYS A 159 22.87 -13.14 5.80
CA CYS A 159 23.30 -13.71 4.52
C CYS A 159 24.52 -14.63 4.69
N ALA A 160 25.51 -14.22 5.50
CA ALA A 160 26.70 -15.02 5.76
C ALA A 160 26.37 -16.32 6.51
N ALA A 161 25.51 -16.26 7.53
CA ALA A 161 25.05 -17.45 8.25
C ALA A 161 24.24 -18.39 7.35
N ALA A 162 23.37 -17.85 6.50
CA ALA A 162 22.61 -18.64 5.53
C ALA A 162 23.53 -19.33 4.51
N ALA A 163 24.56 -18.65 4.02
CA ALA A 163 25.55 -19.23 3.12
C ALA A 163 26.28 -20.39 3.78
N GLN A 164 26.70 -20.24 5.04
CA GLN A 164 27.36 -21.30 5.79
C GLN A 164 26.44 -22.52 5.99
N ALA A 165 25.21 -22.31 6.44
CA ALA A 165 24.22 -23.38 6.65
C ALA A 165 23.84 -24.09 5.34
N ALA A 166 23.67 -23.36 4.24
CA ALA A 166 23.30 -23.91 2.94
C ALA A 166 24.48 -24.57 2.19
N GLY A 167 25.72 -24.48 2.69
CA GLY A 167 26.90 -25.05 2.03
C GLY A 167 27.50 -24.18 0.92
N GLY A 168 27.28 -22.86 0.96
CA GLY A 168 27.94 -21.83 0.16
C GLY A 168 26.99 -20.92 -0.62
N ASP A 169 27.49 -19.76 -1.03
CA ASP A 169 26.72 -18.73 -1.77
C ASP A 169 26.08 -19.22 -3.07
N ALA A 170 26.65 -20.27 -3.68
CA ALA A 170 26.13 -20.88 -4.90
C ALA A 170 24.72 -21.47 -4.71
N GLN A 171 24.36 -21.83 -3.47
CA GLN A 171 23.06 -22.39 -3.13
C GLN A 171 21.99 -21.34 -2.82
N LEU A 172 22.40 -20.08 -2.63
CA LEU A 172 21.49 -19.00 -2.26
C LEU A 172 20.89 -18.33 -3.49
N VAL A 173 19.59 -18.11 -3.45
CA VAL A 173 18.83 -17.37 -4.47
C VAL A 173 17.92 -16.32 -3.83
N ASN A 174 17.75 -15.17 -4.48
CA ASN A 174 16.75 -14.20 -4.03
C ASN A 174 15.36 -14.78 -4.35
N ALA A 175 14.54 -14.92 -3.31
CA ALA A 175 13.20 -15.51 -3.39
C ALA A 175 12.09 -14.52 -3.00
N THR A 176 12.40 -13.24 -2.79
CA THR A 176 11.39 -12.20 -2.46
C THR A 176 10.29 -12.13 -3.52
N GLY A 177 10.61 -12.42 -4.79
CA GLY A 177 9.64 -12.51 -5.88
C GLY A 177 8.54 -13.56 -5.71
N LEU A 178 8.73 -14.61 -4.88
CA LEU A 178 7.66 -15.57 -4.56
C LEU A 178 6.48 -14.89 -3.87
N PHE A 179 6.75 -13.82 -3.12
CA PHE A 179 5.76 -13.09 -2.34
C PHE A 179 5.20 -11.91 -3.13
N ILE A 180 6.07 -11.07 -3.72
CA ILE A 180 5.69 -9.71 -4.14
C ILE A 180 5.92 -9.41 -5.62
N SER A 181 6.35 -10.38 -6.44
CA SER A 181 6.43 -10.15 -7.89
C SER A 181 5.04 -9.77 -8.42
N SER A 182 4.90 -8.62 -9.07
CA SER A 182 3.60 -8.11 -9.53
C SER A 182 2.91 -9.05 -10.54
N ASP A 183 3.65 -9.94 -11.20
CA ASP A 183 3.08 -10.97 -12.06
C ASP A 183 2.52 -12.17 -11.28
N ASN A 184 3.30 -12.73 -10.35
CA ASN A 184 3.02 -14.07 -9.81
C ASN A 184 3.40 -14.27 -8.33
N GLY A 185 3.63 -13.16 -7.61
CA GLY A 185 3.82 -13.16 -6.16
C GLY A 185 2.51 -13.46 -5.45
N VAL A 186 2.54 -14.34 -4.45
CA VAL A 186 1.31 -14.80 -3.79
C VAL A 186 0.56 -13.69 -3.05
N ARG A 187 1.25 -12.63 -2.59
CA ARG A 187 0.64 -11.49 -1.90
C ARG A 187 -0.08 -10.52 -2.84
N CYS A 188 0.07 -10.71 -4.16
CA CYS A 188 -0.51 -9.81 -5.16
C CYS A 188 -1.96 -10.17 -5.51
N ILE A 189 -2.45 -11.35 -5.12
CA ILE A 189 -3.78 -11.86 -5.46
C ILE A 189 -4.52 -12.21 -4.18
N ASN A 190 -5.53 -11.40 -3.84
CA ASN A 190 -6.29 -11.50 -2.61
C ASN A 190 -7.60 -12.26 -2.82
N CYS A 191 -7.93 -13.17 -1.90
CA CYS A 191 -9.28 -13.74 -1.81
C CYS A 191 -10.27 -12.81 -1.08
N ALA A 192 -11.54 -13.18 -1.01
CA ALA A 192 -12.58 -12.33 -0.39
C ALA A 192 -12.27 -11.95 1.06
N ASP A 193 -11.70 -12.87 1.86
CA ASP A 193 -11.31 -12.64 3.25
C ASP A 193 -10.22 -11.58 3.38
N GLU A 194 -9.23 -11.62 2.49
CA GLU A 194 -8.13 -10.65 2.44
C GLU A 194 -8.62 -9.29 1.91
N VAL A 195 -9.47 -9.29 0.88
CA VAL A 195 -10.07 -8.05 0.37
C VAL A 195 -10.92 -7.38 1.45
N ALA A 196 -11.70 -8.14 2.23
CA ALA A 196 -12.47 -7.61 3.34
C ALA A 196 -11.57 -7.03 4.44
N PHE A 197 -10.47 -7.72 4.79
CA PHE A 197 -9.48 -7.22 5.73
C PHE A 197 -8.86 -5.89 5.26
N TYR A 198 -8.40 -5.83 4.01
CA TYR A 198 -7.72 -4.65 3.46
C TYR A 198 -8.68 -3.48 3.19
N GLU A 199 -9.95 -3.74 2.91
CA GLU A 199 -10.96 -2.68 2.79
C GLU A 199 -11.12 -1.90 4.09
N ALA A 200 -10.95 -2.52 5.25
CA ALA A 200 -11.07 -1.83 6.53
C ALA A 200 -10.03 -0.69 6.69
N GLY A 201 -8.77 -0.94 6.31
CA GLY A 201 -7.73 0.08 6.38
C GLY A 201 -7.87 1.18 5.31
N ALA A 202 -8.25 0.82 4.08
CA ALA A 202 -8.56 1.81 3.03
C ALA A 202 -9.77 2.71 3.41
N ASN A 203 -10.79 2.11 4.02
CA ASN A 203 -11.93 2.83 4.58
C ASN A 203 -11.49 3.78 5.72
N LEU A 204 -10.62 3.32 6.61
CA LEU A 204 -10.09 4.13 7.71
C LEU A 204 -9.31 5.34 7.18
N ALA A 205 -8.40 5.11 6.22
CA ALA A 205 -7.59 6.17 5.61
C ALA A 205 -8.45 7.25 4.95
N SER A 206 -9.40 6.85 4.11
CA SER A 206 -10.28 7.77 3.38
C SER A 206 -11.31 8.46 4.28
N THR A 207 -11.78 7.80 5.35
CA THR A 207 -12.62 8.44 6.39
C THR A 207 -11.84 9.52 7.15
N ALA A 208 -10.63 9.20 7.61
CA ALA A 208 -9.75 10.14 8.30
C ALA A 208 -9.38 11.33 7.39
N MET A 209 -9.16 11.09 6.11
CA MET A 209 -8.91 12.13 5.11
C MET A 209 -10.09 13.10 4.99
N MET A 210 -11.33 12.61 4.86
CA MET A 210 -12.51 13.48 4.79
C MET A 210 -12.64 14.34 6.05
N ALA A 211 -12.45 13.76 7.23
CA ALA A 211 -12.46 14.49 8.49
C ALA A 211 -11.36 15.57 8.55
N ALA A 212 -10.17 15.29 8.01
CA ALA A 212 -9.08 16.26 7.90
C ALA A 212 -9.43 17.39 6.92
N LEU A 213 -9.89 17.07 5.71
CA LEU A 213 -10.32 18.03 4.68
C LEU A 213 -11.42 18.98 5.20
N ASP A 214 -12.43 18.46 5.89
CA ASP A 214 -13.52 19.28 6.41
C ASP A 214 -13.11 20.15 7.61
N SER A 215 -11.95 19.86 8.20
CA SER A 215 -11.35 20.66 9.26
C SER A 215 -10.32 21.68 8.76
N VAL A 216 -10.06 21.78 7.45
CA VAL A 216 -9.13 22.78 6.91
C VAL A 216 -9.74 24.18 7.07
N GLU A 217 -9.05 25.03 7.82
CA GLU A 217 -9.35 26.46 8.02
C GLU A 217 -8.03 27.21 8.27
N PRO A 218 -7.91 28.51 7.90
CA PRO A 218 -6.77 29.32 8.28
C PRO A 218 -6.56 29.33 9.81
N GLY A 219 -5.29 29.27 10.22
CA GLY A 219 -4.89 29.28 11.63
C GLY A 219 -4.80 27.91 12.30
N ILE A 220 -5.39 26.84 11.74
CA ILE A 220 -5.21 25.47 12.23
C ILE A 220 -3.77 25.01 11.97
N THR A 221 -3.21 24.22 12.89
CA THR A 221 -1.84 23.72 12.76
C THR A 221 -1.79 22.43 11.95
N GLU A 222 -0.66 22.18 11.30
CA GLU A 222 -0.36 20.89 10.68
C GLU A 222 -0.57 19.72 11.65
N LYS A 223 -0.09 19.82 12.91
CA LYS A 223 -0.33 18.80 13.95
C LYS A 223 -1.81 18.52 14.20
N ALA A 224 -2.67 19.53 14.18
CA ALA A 224 -4.10 19.34 14.39
C ALA A 224 -4.77 18.59 13.22
N LEU A 225 -4.30 18.80 11.98
CA LEU A 225 -4.72 17.96 10.86
C LEU A 225 -4.10 16.56 10.94
N GLY A 226 -2.82 16.47 11.27
CA GLY A 226 -2.11 15.19 11.47
C GLY A 226 -2.77 14.31 12.53
N ALA A 227 -3.30 14.88 13.60
CA ALA A 227 -4.05 14.14 14.63
C ALA A 227 -5.35 13.52 14.09
N ARG A 228 -6.02 14.17 13.13
CA ARG A 228 -7.21 13.62 12.48
C ARG A 228 -6.87 12.50 11.49
N LEU A 229 -5.70 12.60 10.88
CA LEU A 229 -5.17 11.58 9.97
C LEU A 229 -4.67 10.33 10.69
N ASN A 230 -4.43 10.38 12.01
CA ASN A 230 -4.03 9.25 12.85
C ASN A 230 -5.25 8.66 13.58
N ALA A 231 -5.92 7.71 12.94
CA ALA A 231 -7.20 7.17 13.37
C ALA A 231 -7.09 5.84 14.14
N GLU A 232 -7.99 5.65 15.10
CA GLU A 232 -8.25 4.38 15.82
C GLU A 232 -7.02 3.70 16.49
N GLY A 233 -5.91 4.43 16.66
CA GLY A 233 -4.68 3.90 17.24
C GLY A 233 -3.97 2.87 16.36
N GLN A 234 -4.39 2.72 15.10
CA GLN A 234 -3.75 1.80 14.15
C GLN A 234 -2.41 2.36 13.68
N PRO A 235 -1.39 1.52 13.46
CA PRO A 235 -0.12 1.95 12.91
C PRO A 235 -0.31 2.37 11.44
N ASN A 236 0.28 3.51 11.07
CA ASN A 236 0.28 3.93 9.67
C ASN A 236 1.32 3.14 8.87
N THR A 237 1.05 2.92 7.60
CA THR A 237 1.97 2.29 6.63
C THR A 237 2.91 3.29 5.96
N VAL A 238 2.69 4.58 6.20
CA VAL A 238 3.51 5.71 5.74
C VAL A 238 3.65 6.74 6.86
N VAL A 239 4.65 7.62 6.74
CA VAL A 239 4.72 8.81 7.57
C VAL A 239 3.50 9.68 7.27
N THR A 240 2.66 9.97 8.28
CA THR A 240 1.54 10.88 8.12
C THR A 240 2.03 12.25 7.63
N ILE A 241 1.44 12.74 6.54
CA ILE A 241 1.75 14.06 5.99
C ILE A 241 0.59 14.99 6.31
N ALA A 242 0.89 16.10 6.97
CA ALA A 242 0.07 17.29 6.99
C ALA A 242 1.01 18.48 6.88
N ALA A 243 1.08 19.08 5.69
CA ALA A 243 2.07 20.09 5.36
C ALA A 243 1.44 21.24 4.60
N THR A 244 1.55 22.45 5.13
CA THR A 244 1.03 23.68 4.51
C THR A 244 2.17 24.52 3.95
N GLY A 245 1.94 25.29 2.88
CA GLY A 245 2.94 26.12 2.20
C GLY A 245 4.16 25.33 1.72
N GLU A 246 5.36 25.86 1.98
CA GLU A 246 6.63 25.18 1.64
C GLU A 246 6.87 23.93 2.51
N ARG A 247 6.58 22.76 1.92
CA ARG A 247 6.86 21.43 2.48
C ARG A 247 8.37 21.21 2.58
N PHE A 248 8.82 20.52 3.63
CA PHE A 248 10.24 20.21 3.91
C PHE A 248 11.15 21.36 4.34
N ALA A 249 10.59 22.53 4.69
CA ALA A 249 11.38 23.58 5.32
C ALA A 249 12.15 23.01 6.54
N TYR A 250 13.47 23.20 6.57
CA TYR A 250 14.38 22.62 7.57
C TYR A 250 14.37 21.09 7.65
N ALA A 251 14.14 20.40 6.53
CA ALA A 251 14.04 18.94 6.44
C ALA A 251 13.00 18.32 7.40
N ARG A 252 11.97 19.09 7.80
CA ARG A 252 10.89 18.56 8.63
C ARG A 252 9.96 17.72 7.78
N LEU A 253 9.83 16.44 8.17
CA LEU A 253 8.93 15.48 7.54
C LEU A 253 7.58 15.36 8.24
N TYR A 254 7.53 15.67 9.53
CA TYR A 254 6.38 15.45 10.39
C TYR A 254 5.51 16.70 10.52
N PRO A 255 4.18 16.53 10.73
CA PRO A 255 3.28 17.64 11.04
C PRO A 255 3.81 18.51 12.19
N SER A 256 3.83 19.83 11.99
CA SER A 256 4.42 20.78 12.93
C SER A 256 3.41 21.78 13.51
N ASP A 257 3.89 22.78 14.25
CA ASP A 257 3.06 23.89 14.74
C ASP A 257 2.82 24.98 13.68
N LYS A 258 3.29 24.77 12.43
CA LYS A 258 3.01 25.66 11.31
C LYS A 258 1.50 25.77 11.13
N ARG A 259 1.02 27.01 11.01
CA ARG A 259 -0.39 27.33 10.82
C ARG A 259 -0.69 27.50 9.35
N ILE A 260 -1.84 26.97 8.95
CA ILE A 260 -2.38 27.10 7.61
C ILE A 260 -2.72 28.57 7.35
N ALA A 261 -2.30 29.10 6.19
CA ALA A 261 -2.69 30.41 5.71
C ALA A 261 -3.54 30.30 4.44
N GLU A 262 -4.38 31.29 4.19
CA GLU A 262 -5.09 31.42 2.92
C GLU A 262 -4.10 31.56 1.75
N GLY A 263 -4.38 30.89 0.65
CA GLY A 263 -3.49 30.80 -0.52
C GLY A 263 -2.37 29.77 -0.40
N ASP A 264 -2.20 29.11 0.75
CA ASP A 264 -1.20 28.05 0.90
C ASP A 264 -1.50 26.85 0.00
N LYS A 265 -0.44 26.19 -0.44
CA LYS A 265 -0.48 24.80 -0.89
C LYS A 265 -0.70 23.92 0.35
N LEU A 266 -1.53 22.88 0.29
CA LEU A 266 -1.66 21.90 1.37
C LEU A 266 -1.47 20.48 0.83
N SER A 267 -0.72 19.65 1.55
CA SER A 267 -0.61 18.21 1.32
C SER A 267 -1.04 17.45 2.57
N LEU A 268 -1.94 16.49 2.40
CA LEU A 268 -2.43 15.59 3.44
C LEU A 268 -2.25 14.15 2.95
N THR A 269 -1.68 13.26 3.76
CA THR A 269 -1.55 11.83 3.43
C THR A 269 -1.66 10.98 4.69
N THR A 270 -2.41 9.90 4.60
CA THR A 270 -2.45 8.83 5.62
C THR A 270 -2.64 7.48 4.95
N GLY A 271 -2.16 6.42 5.57
CA GLY A 271 -2.28 5.06 5.04
C GLY A 271 -2.25 4.02 6.16
N TYR A 272 -3.02 2.96 5.95
CA TYR A 272 -3.13 1.80 6.83
C TYR A 272 -2.95 0.53 6.00
N LYS A 273 -2.93 -0.63 6.65
CA LYS A 273 -2.93 -1.91 5.94
C LYS A 273 -4.14 -1.98 5.00
N GLY A 274 -3.86 -2.09 3.71
CA GLY A 274 -4.86 -2.20 2.65
C GLY A 274 -5.11 -0.93 1.87
N GLY A 275 -4.55 0.23 2.25
CA GLY A 275 -4.71 1.42 1.44
C GLY A 275 -4.14 2.72 2.00
N LEU A 276 -3.89 3.65 1.07
CA LEU A 276 -3.48 5.02 1.34
C LEU A 276 -4.48 6.00 0.73
N THR A 277 -4.65 7.15 1.37
CA THR A 277 -5.35 8.30 0.80
C THR A 277 -4.45 9.54 0.88
N SER A 278 -4.21 10.20 -0.26
CA SER A 278 -3.46 11.47 -0.34
C SER A 278 -4.25 12.59 -1.03
N ARG A 279 -4.08 13.82 -0.55
CA ARG A 279 -4.70 15.03 -1.09
C ARG A 279 -3.69 16.15 -1.19
N ALA A 280 -3.62 16.79 -2.36
CA ALA A 280 -2.88 18.02 -2.56
C ALA A 280 -3.73 19.05 -3.33
N ALA A 281 -3.84 20.26 -2.79
CA ALA A 281 -4.67 21.34 -3.32
C ALA A 281 -4.29 22.70 -2.69
N TYR A 282 -5.08 23.75 -2.97
CA TYR A 282 -4.88 25.09 -2.41
C TYR A 282 -5.89 25.43 -1.31
N VAL A 283 -5.44 26.16 -0.30
CA VAL A 283 -6.25 26.69 0.81
C VAL A 283 -6.89 28.00 0.40
N VAL A 284 -7.88 27.90 -0.49
CA VAL A 284 -8.72 29.01 -0.95
C VAL A 284 -10.17 28.52 -1.06
N SER A 285 -11.12 29.44 -1.18
CA SER A 285 -12.55 29.18 -1.41
C SER A 285 -12.91 29.20 -2.89
N GLU A 286 -12.18 29.99 -3.69
CA GLU A 286 -12.42 30.10 -5.12
C GLU A 286 -11.17 30.49 -5.92
N ALA A 287 -11.25 30.36 -7.25
CA ALA A 287 -10.10 30.55 -8.13
C ALA A 287 -9.51 31.97 -8.07
N SER A 288 -10.32 33.02 -7.81
CA SER A 288 -9.84 34.40 -7.76
C SER A 288 -8.96 34.71 -6.54
N GLU A 289 -8.96 33.84 -5.52
CA GLU A 289 -8.12 33.97 -4.33
C GLU A 289 -6.74 33.32 -4.53
N LEU A 290 -6.52 32.62 -5.65
CA LEU A 290 -5.20 32.11 -6.01
C LEU A 290 -4.23 33.27 -6.28
N GLN A 291 -2.98 33.08 -5.88
CA GLN A 291 -1.92 34.04 -6.20
C GLN A 291 -1.76 34.18 -7.72
N CYS A 292 -1.47 35.40 -8.20
CA CYS A 292 -1.47 35.74 -9.63
C CYS A 292 -0.68 34.75 -10.51
N HIS A 293 0.49 34.30 -10.04
CA HIS A 293 1.36 33.39 -10.79
C HIS A 293 0.85 31.94 -10.90
N VAL A 294 -0.21 31.57 -10.17
CA VAL A 294 -0.90 30.27 -10.24
C VAL A 294 -2.41 30.41 -10.48
N SER A 295 -2.87 31.57 -10.96
CA SER A 295 -4.29 31.87 -11.19
C SER A 295 -4.97 30.91 -12.17
N ASP A 296 -4.21 30.27 -13.06
CA ASP A 296 -4.68 29.28 -14.02
C ASP A 296 -4.52 27.82 -13.54
N TRP A 297 -4.05 27.56 -12.31
CA TRP A 297 -3.74 26.23 -11.76
C TRP A 297 -4.84 25.19 -11.99
N LEU A 298 -6.11 25.59 -11.81
CA LEU A 298 -7.25 24.71 -12.01
C LEU A 298 -7.26 24.14 -13.45
N THR A 299 -7.09 25.00 -14.45
CA THR A 299 -7.10 24.61 -15.87
C THR A 299 -5.76 24.04 -16.34
N ARG A 300 -4.65 24.54 -15.80
CA ARG A 300 -3.29 24.16 -16.20
C ARG A 300 -2.90 22.79 -15.67
N LEU A 301 -3.34 22.45 -14.46
CA LEU A 301 -2.90 21.26 -13.73
C LEU A 301 -4.06 20.42 -13.17
N ALA A 302 -4.95 20.98 -12.36
CA ALA A 302 -5.92 20.17 -11.60
C ALA A 302 -6.93 19.43 -12.52
N ILE A 303 -7.49 20.09 -13.54
CA ILE A 303 -8.40 19.46 -14.51
C ILE A 303 -7.68 18.40 -15.36
N PRO A 304 -6.49 18.66 -15.96
CA PRO A 304 -5.72 17.62 -16.64
C PRO A 304 -5.37 16.42 -15.75
N TYR A 305 -4.97 16.66 -14.51
CA TYR A 305 -4.70 15.62 -13.53
C TYR A 305 -5.97 14.79 -13.23
N TYR A 306 -7.09 15.48 -12.96
CA TYR A 306 -8.37 14.82 -12.73
C TYR A 306 -8.80 13.96 -13.92
N HIS A 307 -8.59 14.47 -15.14
CA HIS A 307 -8.82 13.72 -16.36
C HIS A 307 -7.99 12.43 -16.43
N ALA A 308 -6.73 12.48 -15.99
CA ALA A 308 -5.85 11.31 -15.93
C ALA A 308 -6.37 10.26 -14.94
N VAL A 309 -6.76 10.67 -13.73
CA VAL A 309 -7.32 9.78 -12.71
C VAL A 309 -8.63 9.14 -13.18
N VAL A 310 -9.54 9.93 -13.77
CA VAL A 310 -10.79 9.41 -14.35
C VAL A 310 -10.49 8.43 -15.48
N SER A 311 -9.54 8.74 -16.37
CA SER A 311 -9.17 7.84 -17.47
C SER A 311 -8.57 6.53 -16.95
N TRP A 312 -7.73 6.60 -15.91
CA TRP A 312 -7.18 5.44 -15.23
C TRP A 312 -8.28 4.53 -14.70
N LEU A 313 -9.25 5.11 -13.98
CA LEU A 313 -10.37 4.40 -13.37
C LEU A 313 -11.30 3.75 -14.39
N GLU A 314 -11.61 4.45 -15.48
CA GLU A 314 -12.53 3.95 -16.53
C GLU A 314 -11.88 2.89 -17.43
N GLN A 315 -10.56 2.84 -17.50
CA GLN A 315 -9.81 1.87 -18.31
C GLN A 315 -9.28 0.68 -17.54
N LEU A 316 -9.19 0.77 -16.20
CA LEU A 316 -8.75 -0.31 -15.33
C LEU A 316 -9.66 -1.54 -15.51
N ARG A 317 -9.07 -2.65 -15.95
CA ARG A 317 -9.80 -3.89 -16.21
C ARG A 317 -8.93 -5.12 -15.99
N ILE A 318 -9.54 -6.26 -15.77
CA ILE A 318 -8.88 -7.56 -15.78
C ILE A 318 -8.43 -7.84 -17.22
N GLY A 319 -7.20 -8.32 -17.38
CA GLY A 319 -6.66 -8.74 -18.68
C GLY A 319 -5.86 -7.69 -19.45
N ILE A 320 -5.88 -6.41 -19.07
CA ILE A 320 -4.89 -5.45 -19.61
C ILE A 320 -3.54 -5.63 -18.95
N THR A 321 -2.49 -5.21 -19.64
CA THR A 321 -1.18 -5.10 -19.03
C THR A 321 -1.01 -3.78 -18.29
N GLY A 322 -0.13 -3.75 -17.30
CA GLY A 322 0.25 -2.48 -16.68
C GLY A 322 0.95 -1.52 -17.66
N GLY A 323 1.55 -2.02 -18.74
CA GLY A 323 2.13 -1.20 -19.80
C GLY A 323 1.08 -0.45 -20.63
N GLU A 324 -0.09 -1.07 -20.85
CA GLU A 324 -1.24 -0.39 -21.47
C GLU A 324 -1.75 0.76 -20.59
N LEU A 325 -1.84 0.54 -19.27
CA LEU A 325 -2.27 1.57 -18.33
C LEU A 325 -1.23 2.69 -18.17
N TYR A 326 0.06 2.36 -18.19
CA TYR A 326 1.15 3.34 -18.24
C TYR A 326 1.04 4.22 -19.51
N SER A 327 0.87 3.59 -20.66
CA SER A 327 0.76 4.29 -21.96
C SER A 327 -0.47 5.19 -22.03
N LEU A 328 -1.58 4.79 -21.40
CA LEU A 328 -2.75 5.64 -21.25
C LEU A 328 -2.40 6.93 -20.49
N ILE A 329 -1.72 6.82 -19.35
CA ILE A 329 -1.34 8.00 -18.54
C ILE A 329 -0.37 8.90 -19.30
N GLU A 330 0.64 8.34 -19.98
CA GLU A 330 1.52 9.12 -20.85
C GLU A 330 0.75 9.84 -21.98
N THR A 331 -0.37 9.27 -22.46
CA THR A 331 -1.19 9.90 -23.50
C THR A 331 -2.04 11.05 -22.96
N VAL A 332 -2.73 10.86 -21.83
CA VAL A 332 -3.69 11.84 -21.30
C VAL A 332 -3.05 12.87 -20.38
N LEU A 333 -1.89 12.57 -19.81
CA LEU A 333 -1.10 13.44 -18.94
C LEU A 333 0.39 13.27 -19.30
N PRO A 334 0.88 13.78 -20.45
CA PRO A 334 2.23 13.52 -20.92
C PRO A 334 3.32 13.90 -19.91
N ARG A 335 4.25 12.99 -19.64
CA ARG A 335 5.29 13.17 -18.64
C ARG A 335 6.17 14.37 -18.93
N ALA A 336 6.50 14.56 -20.21
CA ALA A 336 7.30 15.70 -20.66
C ALA A 336 6.65 17.06 -20.35
N GLN A 337 5.32 17.11 -20.21
CA GLN A 337 4.57 18.34 -19.92
C GLN A 337 4.24 18.50 -18.44
N TYR A 338 3.94 17.41 -17.75
CA TYR A 338 3.42 17.42 -16.37
C TYR A 338 4.41 16.93 -15.31
N GLY A 339 5.59 16.45 -15.72
CA GLY A 339 6.73 16.22 -14.83
C GLY A 339 6.53 15.13 -13.78
N TRP A 340 5.60 14.18 -13.96
CA TRP A 340 5.51 13.03 -13.06
C TRP A 340 6.73 12.11 -13.26
N HIS A 341 7.16 11.43 -12.21
CA HIS A 341 8.43 10.66 -12.23
C HIS A 341 8.28 9.21 -11.77
N LEU A 342 7.21 8.89 -11.04
CA LEU A 342 6.95 7.56 -10.51
C LEU A 342 6.08 6.75 -11.47
N ASN A 343 5.96 5.46 -11.18
CA ASN A 343 4.99 4.59 -11.83
C ASN A 343 3.57 5.06 -11.48
N PRO A 344 2.65 5.21 -12.45
CA PRO A 344 1.32 5.76 -12.24
C PRO A 344 0.36 4.72 -11.62
N GLY A 345 0.70 4.27 -10.41
CA GLY A 345 0.00 3.26 -9.63
C GLY A 345 0.84 2.02 -9.31
N HIS A 346 0.41 1.31 -8.27
CA HIS A 346 1.07 0.12 -7.75
C HIS A 346 0.08 -0.78 -7.00
N LEU A 347 0.52 -1.98 -6.65
CA LEU A 347 -0.21 -2.86 -5.73
C LEU A 347 -0.01 -2.40 -4.29
N VAL A 348 -1.04 -2.63 -3.47
CA VAL A 348 -1.05 -2.34 -2.03
C VAL A 348 -1.46 -3.60 -1.26
N ALA A 349 -0.93 -3.76 -0.04
CA ALA A 349 -1.28 -4.84 0.87
C ALA A 349 -1.07 -4.38 2.32
N ASP A 350 -0.27 -5.10 3.12
CA ASP A 350 0.10 -4.65 4.47
C ASP A 350 0.94 -3.37 4.44
N GLU A 351 1.73 -3.19 3.38
CA GLU A 351 2.49 -2.00 3.06
C GLU A 351 1.71 -1.16 2.05
N GLU A 352 1.99 0.15 2.05
CA GLU A 352 1.49 1.05 1.02
C GLU A 352 1.97 0.63 -0.37
N TRP A 353 3.28 0.39 -0.55
CA TRP A 353 3.85 -0.06 -1.81
C TRP A 353 4.33 -1.52 -1.74
N LEU A 354 3.53 -2.44 -2.28
CA LEU A 354 3.93 -3.86 -2.39
C LEU A 354 4.90 -4.08 -3.56
N SER A 355 4.43 -3.76 -4.76
CA SER A 355 5.20 -3.74 -6.02
C SER A 355 4.33 -3.11 -7.10
N SER A 356 4.88 -2.75 -8.27
CA SER A 356 4.09 -2.14 -9.34
C SER A 356 4.03 -3.04 -10.58
N PRO A 357 2.82 -3.30 -11.13
CA PRO A 357 2.65 -3.84 -12.47
C PRO A 357 2.68 -2.72 -13.52
N ILE A 358 2.56 -1.45 -13.15
CA ILE A 358 2.33 -0.31 -14.05
C ILE A 358 3.65 0.43 -14.28
N TYR A 359 4.43 0.00 -15.27
CA TYR A 359 5.70 0.61 -15.65
C TYR A 359 5.86 0.57 -17.19
N PRO A 360 6.80 1.33 -17.79
CA PRO A 360 7.02 1.31 -19.24
C PRO A 360 7.18 -0.11 -19.77
N ASP A 361 6.45 -0.44 -20.83
CA ASP A 361 6.52 -1.74 -21.51
C ASP A 361 6.19 -2.96 -20.62
N SER A 362 5.53 -2.75 -19.48
CA SER A 362 5.15 -3.84 -18.60
C SER A 362 4.21 -4.82 -19.30
N VAL A 363 4.60 -6.10 -19.27
CA VAL A 363 3.79 -7.23 -19.77
C VAL A 363 2.93 -7.86 -18.66
N VAL A 364 3.02 -7.35 -17.43
CA VAL A 364 2.27 -7.89 -16.29
C VAL A 364 0.79 -7.65 -16.51
N THR A 365 0.02 -8.74 -16.63
CA THR A 365 -1.43 -8.70 -16.79
C THR A 365 -2.11 -8.44 -15.45
N LEU A 366 -3.07 -7.51 -15.43
CA LEU A 366 -3.89 -7.23 -14.26
C LEU A 366 -4.95 -8.33 -14.07
N LYS A 367 -5.11 -8.79 -12.83
CA LYS A 367 -5.86 -10.01 -12.48
C LYS A 367 -6.88 -9.71 -11.38
N SER A 368 -7.92 -10.53 -11.32
CA SER A 368 -8.84 -10.59 -10.17
C SER A 368 -8.04 -10.80 -8.87
N GLY A 369 -8.44 -10.14 -7.79
CA GLY A 369 -7.76 -10.15 -6.48
C GLY A 369 -6.64 -9.12 -6.33
N MET A 370 -6.23 -8.40 -7.39
CA MET A 370 -5.26 -7.31 -7.26
C MET A 370 -5.91 -6.09 -6.59
N LEU A 371 -5.26 -5.58 -5.54
CA LEU A 371 -5.59 -4.30 -4.92
C LEU A 371 -4.59 -3.26 -5.40
N LEU A 372 -5.07 -2.13 -5.91
CA LEU A 372 -4.26 -1.11 -6.56
C LEU A 372 -4.45 0.25 -5.90
N GLN A 373 -3.35 0.97 -5.74
CA GLN A 373 -3.34 2.38 -5.39
C GLN A 373 -3.30 3.23 -6.66
N ILE A 374 -4.22 4.19 -6.77
CA ILE A 374 -4.07 5.29 -7.73
C ILE A 374 -2.97 6.18 -7.19
N ASP A 375 -1.82 6.22 -7.86
CA ASP A 375 -0.68 7.06 -7.47
C ASP A 375 -0.13 7.77 -8.71
N ILE A 376 -0.54 9.02 -8.91
CA ILE A 376 -0.10 9.87 -10.03
C ILE A 376 0.27 11.22 -9.44
N ILE A 377 1.55 11.57 -9.46
CA ILE A 377 2.07 12.79 -8.83
C ILE A 377 2.64 13.71 -9.91
N PRO A 378 1.85 14.64 -10.48
CA PRO A 378 2.37 15.64 -11.40
C PRO A 378 3.21 16.68 -10.66
N SER A 379 4.25 17.17 -11.34
CA SER A 379 5.16 18.20 -10.85
C SER A 379 5.37 19.25 -11.95
N VAL A 380 4.57 20.31 -11.90
CA VAL A 380 4.69 21.44 -12.84
C VAL A 380 5.41 22.59 -12.11
N PRO A 381 6.59 23.03 -12.58
CA PRO A 381 7.34 24.12 -11.94
C PRO A 381 6.48 25.37 -11.73
N GLY A 382 6.57 25.96 -10.53
CA GLY A 382 5.82 27.16 -10.16
C GLY A 382 4.41 26.91 -9.61
N TYR A 383 3.87 25.69 -9.73
CA TYR A 383 2.56 25.34 -9.20
C TYR A 383 2.65 24.48 -7.93
N GLY A 384 1.62 24.55 -7.10
CA GLY A 384 1.34 23.53 -6.08
C GLY A 384 0.89 22.22 -6.74
N GLY A 385 1.14 21.11 -6.04
CA GLY A 385 0.72 19.78 -6.51
C GLY A 385 -0.80 19.62 -6.56
N CYS A 386 -1.25 18.58 -7.24
CA CYS A 386 -2.64 18.13 -7.23
C CYS A 386 -2.64 16.61 -7.04
N SER A 387 -3.38 16.11 -6.05
CA SER A 387 -3.45 14.68 -5.73
C SER A 387 -4.83 14.29 -5.17
N ILE A 388 -5.37 13.16 -5.64
CA ILE A 388 -6.56 12.45 -5.14
C ILE A 388 -6.33 10.93 -5.14
N GLU A 389 -5.23 10.51 -4.54
CA GLU A 389 -4.82 9.11 -4.46
C GLU A 389 -5.75 8.33 -3.53
N ASP A 390 -6.15 7.12 -3.95
CA ASP A 390 -7.03 6.21 -3.21
C ASP A 390 -6.89 4.77 -3.71
N THR A 391 -7.37 3.82 -2.91
CA THR A 391 -7.29 2.39 -3.20
C THR A 391 -8.55 1.85 -3.87
N VAL A 392 -8.35 1.03 -4.91
CA VAL A 392 -9.37 0.24 -5.60
C VAL A 392 -8.91 -1.22 -5.72
N GLY A 393 -9.78 -2.10 -6.21
CA GLY A 393 -9.42 -3.49 -6.49
C GLY A 393 -10.06 -4.01 -7.77
N LEU A 394 -9.54 -5.12 -8.27
CA LEU A 394 -10.12 -5.90 -9.37
C LEU A 394 -10.73 -7.18 -8.81
N ALA A 395 -11.99 -7.45 -9.15
CA ALA A 395 -12.71 -8.65 -8.76
C ALA A 395 -13.58 -9.14 -9.91
N ASP A 396 -13.29 -10.34 -10.40
CA ASP A 396 -14.16 -11.04 -11.34
C ASP A 396 -15.53 -11.36 -10.71
N ALA A 397 -16.42 -11.96 -11.49
CA ALA A 397 -17.76 -12.31 -11.00
C ALA A 397 -17.73 -13.22 -9.77
N ALA A 398 -16.84 -14.22 -9.72
CA ALA A 398 -16.78 -15.17 -8.62
C ALA A 398 -16.32 -14.50 -7.31
N LEU A 399 -15.29 -13.65 -7.37
CA LEU A 399 -14.82 -12.91 -6.20
C LEU A 399 -15.87 -11.90 -5.70
N ARG A 400 -16.59 -11.24 -6.61
CA ARG A 400 -17.69 -10.32 -6.24
C ARG A 400 -18.86 -11.07 -5.58
N ASP A 401 -19.24 -12.23 -6.12
CA ASP A 401 -20.30 -13.06 -5.53
C ASP A 401 -19.91 -13.58 -4.14
N GLU A 402 -18.64 -13.96 -3.95
CA GLU A 402 -18.12 -14.36 -2.64
C GLU A 402 -18.13 -13.20 -1.64
N LEU A 403 -17.66 -12.01 -2.02
CA LEU A 403 -17.70 -10.81 -1.19
C LEU A 403 -19.14 -10.46 -0.78
N ALA A 404 -20.09 -10.47 -1.73
CA ALA A 404 -21.49 -10.17 -1.46
C ALA A 404 -22.13 -11.17 -0.48
N ARG A 405 -21.77 -12.45 -0.58
CA ARG A 405 -22.32 -13.53 0.26
C ARG A 405 -21.67 -13.62 1.63
N ALA A 406 -20.34 -13.54 1.70
CA ALA A 406 -19.58 -13.77 2.94
C ALA A 406 -19.33 -12.50 3.75
N TYR A 407 -19.27 -11.33 3.08
CA TYR A 407 -18.99 -10.03 3.71
C TYR A 407 -20.01 -8.97 3.26
N PRO A 408 -21.32 -9.16 3.53
CA PRO A 408 -22.38 -8.31 3.01
C PRO A 408 -22.23 -6.82 3.40
N ASP A 409 -21.72 -6.53 4.60
CA ASP A 409 -21.49 -5.14 5.03
C ASP A 409 -20.36 -4.46 4.25
N VAL A 410 -19.28 -5.20 3.95
CA VAL A 410 -18.17 -4.73 3.09
C VAL A 410 -18.70 -4.47 1.68
N TRP A 411 -19.44 -5.44 1.14
CA TRP A 411 -20.05 -5.32 -0.19
C TRP A 411 -21.01 -4.14 -0.31
N GLN A 412 -21.80 -3.88 0.74
CA GLN A 412 -22.71 -2.74 0.79
C GLN A 412 -21.94 -1.41 0.72
N ARG A 413 -20.81 -1.27 1.44
CA ARG A 413 -19.96 -0.07 1.36
C ARG A 413 -19.37 0.11 -0.04
N MET A 414 -18.82 -0.96 -0.62
CA MET A 414 -18.29 -0.94 -1.99
C MET A 414 -19.34 -0.48 -3.00
N THR A 415 -20.58 -0.99 -2.86
CA THR A 415 -21.69 -0.63 -3.75
C THR A 415 -22.11 0.83 -3.58
N GLN A 416 -22.23 1.32 -2.34
CA GLN A 416 -22.56 2.73 -2.07
C GLN A 416 -21.51 3.69 -2.65
N ARG A 417 -20.22 3.36 -2.52
CA ARG A 417 -19.13 4.12 -3.15
C ARG A 417 -19.29 4.14 -4.68
N LYS A 418 -19.58 2.99 -5.30
CA LYS A 418 -19.75 2.87 -6.75
C LYS A 418 -20.96 3.66 -7.26
N THR A 419 -22.06 3.65 -6.51
CA THR A 419 -23.24 4.50 -6.75
C THR A 419 -22.87 5.98 -6.70
N TYR A 420 -22.14 6.42 -5.67
CA TYR A 420 -21.68 7.81 -5.57
C TYR A 420 -20.82 8.23 -6.78
N LEU A 421 -19.83 7.42 -7.19
CA LEU A 421 -19.02 7.73 -8.37
C LEU A 421 -19.88 7.85 -9.65
N THR A 422 -20.84 6.95 -9.81
CA THR A 422 -21.65 6.89 -11.04
C THR A 422 -22.69 8.00 -11.10
N GLU A 423 -23.41 8.24 -10.02
CA GLU A 423 -24.56 9.15 -9.99
C GLU A 423 -24.16 10.59 -9.69
N VAL A 424 -23.13 10.80 -8.87
CA VAL A 424 -22.70 12.14 -8.45
C VAL A 424 -21.52 12.63 -9.27
N LEU A 425 -20.44 11.83 -9.36
CA LEU A 425 -19.23 12.23 -10.11
C LEU A 425 -19.33 11.94 -11.61
N LYS A 426 -20.34 11.17 -12.04
CA LYS A 426 -20.56 10.72 -13.42
C LYS A 426 -19.37 9.93 -13.99
N ILE A 427 -18.62 9.24 -13.14
CA ILE A 427 -17.50 8.35 -13.53
C ILE A 427 -18.05 6.93 -13.68
N ARG A 428 -17.81 6.29 -14.83
CA ARG A 428 -18.33 4.94 -15.10
C ARG A 428 -17.21 3.91 -15.02
N LEU A 429 -17.17 3.19 -13.90
CA LEU A 429 -16.21 2.12 -13.70
C LEU A 429 -16.62 0.84 -14.45
N PRO A 430 -15.65 0.06 -14.96
CA PRO A 430 -15.89 -1.32 -15.33
C PRO A 430 -16.51 -2.13 -14.18
N GLU A 431 -17.25 -3.18 -14.53
CA GLU A 431 -18.04 -3.95 -13.56
C GLU A 431 -17.15 -4.57 -12.47
N GLU A 432 -15.99 -5.08 -12.87
CA GLU A 432 -14.98 -5.76 -12.05
C GLU A 432 -14.15 -4.84 -11.15
N VAL A 433 -14.26 -3.52 -11.28
CA VAL A 433 -13.62 -2.60 -10.35
C VAL A 433 -14.46 -2.49 -9.07
N ILE A 434 -13.85 -2.87 -7.95
CA ILE A 434 -14.38 -2.71 -6.58
C ILE A 434 -13.68 -1.56 -5.87
N LEU A 435 -14.39 -0.89 -4.95
CA LEU A 435 -13.92 0.34 -4.31
C LEU A 435 -13.69 0.15 -2.81
N LEU A 436 -12.43 0.25 -2.41
CA LEU A 436 -12.02 0.07 -1.01
C LEU A 436 -11.99 1.41 -0.26
N SER A 437 -11.55 2.49 -0.91
CA SER A 437 -11.58 3.84 -0.32
C SER A 437 -12.91 4.56 -0.57
N ASN A 438 -13.31 5.41 0.38
CA ASN A 438 -14.53 6.23 0.33
C ASN A 438 -14.46 7.37 -0.70
N THR A 439 -13.26 7.88 -0.96
CA THR A 439 -13.04 9.16 -1.64
C THR A 439 -12.52 9.02 -3.07
N VAL A 440 -12.60 7.83 -3.65
CA VAL A 440 -12.10 7.53 -5.01
C VAL A 440 -12.73 8.49 -6.02
N GLY A 441 -11.89 9.21 -6.77
CA GLY A 441 -12.35 10.17 -7.78
C GLY A 441 -12.93 11.48 -7.22
N TYR A 442 -12.90 11.72 -5.91
CA TYR A 442 -13.36 12.97 -5.30
C TYR A 442 -12.23 14.00 -5.18
N LEU A 443 -12.31 15.08 -5.98
CA LEU A 443 -11.34 16.18 -6.01
C LEU A 443 -11.99 17.51 -5.62
N ARG A 444 -11.59 18.03 -4.45
CA ARG A 444 -11.89 19.39 -3.98
C ARG A 444 -10.68 20.30 -4.28
N PRO A 445 -10.71 21.11 -5.35
CA PRO A 445 -9.52 21.89 -5.76
C PRO A 445 -9.24 23.06 -4.82
N PHE A 446 -10.28 23.59 -4.17
CA PHE A 446 -10.24 24.74 -3.27
C PHE A 446 -10.70 24.29 -1.88
N LEU A 447 -9.77 24.17 -0.95
CA LEU A 447 -9.99 23.42 0.30
C LEU A 447 -10.94 24.12 1.28
N LEU A 448 -11.09 25.45 1.19
CA LEU A 448 -12.05 26.18 2.01
C LEU A 448 -13.48 26.06 1.47
N ASP A 449 -13.65 25.68 0.19
CA ASP A 449 -14.96 25.34 -0.34
C ASP A 449 -15.30 23.87 -0.10
N LYS A 450 -16.08 23.64 0.95
CA LYS A 450 -16.48 22.30 1.37
C LYS A 450 -17.61 21.67 0.56
N ARG A 451 -18.18 22.41 -0.40
CA ARG A 451 -19.41 22.02 -1.12
C ARG A 451 -19.15 21.69 -2.58
N ARG A 452 -18.07 22.20 -3.15
CA ARG A 452 -17.76 22.03 -4.57
C ARG A 452 -16.62 21.05 -4.84
N ALA A 453 -16.78 20.23 -5.87
CA ALA A 453 -15.76 19.32 -6.37
C ALA A 453 -15.82 19.21 -7.91
N LEU A 454 -14.75 18.71 -8.53
CA LEU A 454 -14.77 18.45 -9.96
C LEU A 454 -15.69 17.27 -10.27
N VAL A 455 -16.56 17.48 -11.27
CA VAL A 455 -17.53 16.50 -11.77
C VAL A 455 -17.41 16.42 -13.28
N ARG A 456 -17.47 15.20 -13.83
CA ARG A 456 -17.52 15.00 -15.29
C ARG A 456 -18.82 15.57 -15.83
N GLN A 457 -18.79 16.27 -16.96
CA GLN A 457 -19.99 16.87 -17.54
C GLN A 457 -20.79 15.88 -18.38
#